data_AF-A0A6B2E7H9-F1
#
_entry.id   AF-A0A6B2E7H9-F1
#
_cell.length_a   1.000
_cell.length_b   1.000
_cell.length_c   1.000
_cell.angle_alpha   90.00
_cell.angle_beta   90.00
_cell.angle_gamma   90.00
#
_symmetry.space_group_name_H-M   'P 1'
#
loop_
_entity.id
_entity.type
_entity.pdbx_description
1 polymer ?
#
loop_
_entity_poly.entity_id
_entity_poly.type
_entity_poly.pdbx_seq_one_letter_code
_entity_poly.pdbx_strand_id
1 'polypeptide(L)'
;MEALNVLEKRVDALNDLLGPLPDEETSIKGGENLTESLTSAHTLLTSALNGRDNIVEALNRTEELETYLDPNFLDDKQDVKAQEVYINTIATELAGNFEMLEKIKSLEPTLGAEYFSDIPDATDKLKTLSNATSEQKDQSEMIEQSIILAIQRYGEIQRDLKESLKKMNERMDELEQRLTKKKKDVDV
;
A
#
# COMPACT_ATOMS: atom_id res chain seq x y z
N MET A 1 62.66 93.58 27.24
CA MET A 1 62.77 93.21 25.81
C MET A 1 62.84 91.70 25.61
N GLU A 2 63.48 90.95 26.51
CA GLU A 2 63.56 89.47 26.46
C GLU A 2 62.19 88.74 26.49
N ALA A 3 61.26 89.19 27.35
CA ALA A 3 59.93 88.60 27.44
C ALA A 3 59.13 88.70 26.13
N LEU A 4 59.39 89.74 25.33
CA LEU A 4 58.74 89.93 24.04
C LEU A 4 59.28 88.94 22.99
N ASN A 5 60.59 88.69 23.03
CA ASN A 5 61.27 87.77 22.12
C ASN A 5 60.90 86.30 22.40
N VAL A 6 60.70 85.95 23.68
CA VAL A 6 60.17 84.63 24.08
C VAL A 6 58.74 84.44 23.60
N LEU A 7 57.93 85.50 23.66
CA LEU A 7 56.55 85.45 23.18
C LEU A 7 56.49 85.29 21.66
N GLU A 8 57.31 86.03 20.92
CA GLU A 8 57.45 85.95 19.47
C GLU A 8 57.82 84.53 19.01
N LYS A 9 58.86 83.92 19.61
CA LYS A 9 59.24 82.53 19.30
C LYS A 9 58.14 81.51 19.60
N ARG A 10 57.34 81.73 20.65
CA ARG A 10 56.21 80.84 20.98
C ARG A 10 55.06 81.01 20.00
N VAL A 11 54.80 82.23 19.56
CA VAL A 11 53.79 82.50 18.53
C VAL A 11 54.22 81.87 17.20
N ASP A 12 55.48 82.00 16.82
CA ASP A 12 56.01 81.35 15.61
C ASP A 12 55.91 79.82 15.68
N ALA A 13 56.28 79.22 16.82
CA ALA A 13 56.16 77.78 17.01
C ALA A 13 54.70 77.29 17.00
N LEU A 14 53.76 78.09 17.50
CA LEU A 14 52.33 77.78 17.43
C LEU A 14 51.80 77.91 16.00
N ASN A 15 52.27 78.90 15.26
CA ASN A 15 51.88 79.14 13.87
C ASN A 15 52.43 78.05 12.93
N ASP A 16 53.63 77.54 13.20
CA ASP A 16 54.22 76.41 12.47
C ASP A 16 53.51 75.09 12.75
N LEU A 17 53.02 74.88 13.99
CA LEU A 17 52.29 73.67 14.39
C LEU A 17 50.85 73.64 13.87
N LEU A 18 50.15 74.78 13.88
CA LEU A 18 48.75 74.90 13.50
C LEU A 18 48.56 75.20 12.00
N GLY A 19 49.65 75.55 11.29
CA GLY A 19 49.59 76.02 9.92
C GLY A 19 49.04 77.46 9.82
N PRO A 20 49.03 78.04 8.61
CA PRO A 20 48.53 79.40 8.40
C PRO A 20 47.07 79.50 8.86
N LEU A 21 46.79 80.49 9.71
CA LEU A 21 45.43 80.79 10.14
C LEU A 21 44.54 81.01 8.91
N PRO A 22 43.30 80.48 8.89
CA PRO A 22 42.36 80.78 7.83
C PRO A 22 42.15 82.30 7.80
N ASP A 23 42.23 82.91 6.61
CA ASP A 23 41.88 84.31 6.42
C ASP A 23 40.46 84.56 6.97
N GLU A 24 40.22 85.74 7.53
CA GLU A 24 38.91 86.14 8.09
C GLU A 24 37.76 85.92 7.08
N GLU A 25 38.03 85.93 5.77
CA GLU A 25 37.04 85.59 4.73
C GLU A 25 36.63 84.10 4.69
N THR A 26 37.53 83.19 5.06
CA THR A 26 37.24 81.74 5.15
C THR A 26 36.49 81.36 6.43
N SER A 27 36.67 82.13 7.51
CA SER A 27 35.90 81.92 8.76
C SER A 27 34.44 82.36 8.62
N ILE A 28 34.15 83.33 7.75
CA ILE A 28 32.77 83.81 7.47
C ILE A 28 32.03 82.87 6.49
N LYS A 29 32.75 82.06 5.70
CA LYS A 29 32.18 81.09 4.74
C LYS A 29 32.09 79.66 5.26
N GLY A 30 32.09 79.46 6.58
CA GLY A 30 31.86 78.14 7.17
C GLY A 30 33.05 77.19 7.02
N GLY A 31 34.28 77.71 7.01
CA GLY A 31 35.46 76.89 7.28
C GLY A 31 35.40 76.38 8.70
N GLU A 32 35.37 75.06 8.88
CA GLU A 32 35.29 74.40 10.19
C GLU A 32 36.44 74.88 11.10
N ASN A 33 36.13 75.29 12.33
CA ASN A 33 37.16 75.53 13.34
C ASN A 33 37.99 74.25 13.52
N LEU A 34 39.31 74.33 13.77
CA LEU A 34 40.15 73.13 13.94
C LEU A 34 39.58 72.17 15.01
N THR A 35 38.99 72.74 16.05
CA THR A 35 38.27 72.01 17.10
C THR A 35 37.00 71.34 16.60
N GLU A 36 36.23 71.99 15.72
CA GLU A 36 35.05 71.41 15.08
C GLU A 36 35.44 70.30 14.11
N SER A 37 36.48 70.49 13.31
CA SER A 37 36.97 69.46 12.39
C SER A 37 37.53 68.25 13.15
N LEU A 38 38.26 68.48 14.25
CA LEU A 38 38.73 67.40 15.13
C LEU A 38 37.56 66.68 15.82
N THR A 39 36.54 67.43 16.27
CA THR A 39 35.34 66.84 16.91
C THR A 39 34.52 66.06 15.89
N SER A 40 34.40 66.56 14.66
CA SER A 40 33.75 65.90 13.53
C SER A 40 34.49 64.61 13.17
N ALA A 41 35.81 64.66 13.00
CA ALA A 41 36.64 63.48 12.75
C ALA A 41 36.54 62.46 13.90
N HIS A 42 36.54 62.92 15.15
CA HIS A 42 36.35 62.04 16.30
C HIS A 42 34.97 61.39 16.34
N THR A 43 33.92 62.14 15.99
CA THR A 43 32.54 61.64 15.91
C THR A 43 32.37 60.64 14.76
N LEU A 44 32.99 60.92 13.60
CA LEU A 44 33.00 59.99 12.46
C LEU A 44 33.77 58.71 12.77
N LEU A 45 34.94 58.80 13.42
CA LEU A 45 35.69 57.63 13.85
C LEU A 45 34.92 56.81 14.90
N THR A 46 34.29 57.48 15.87
CA THR A 46 33.53 56.81 16.93
C THR A 46 32.27 56.15 16.38
N SER A 47 31.55 56.81 15.46
CA SER A 47 30.38 56.22 14.80
C SER A 47 30.75 55.06 13.88
N ALA A 48 31.87 55.14 13.16
CA ALA A 48 32.37 54.05 12.34
C ALA A 48 32.79 52.84 13.19
N LEU A 49 33.45 53.06 14.34
CA LEU A 49 33.87 52.01 15.26
C LEU A 49 32.66 51.34 15.94
N ASN A 50 31.70 52.13 16.45
CA ASN A 50 30.48 51.59 17.06
C ASN A 50 29.58 50.88 16.05
N GLY A 51 29.54 51.36 14.80
CA GLY A 51 28.81 50.70 13.71
C GLY A 51 29.42 49.34 13.35
N ARG A 52 30.75 49.23 13.37
CA ARG A 52 31.46 48.00 13.02
C ARG A 52 31.07 46.83 13.91
N ASP A 53 31.01 47.02 15.23
CA ASP A 53 30.71 45.93 16.15
C ASP A 53 29.25 45.45 16.01
N ASN A 54 28.30 46.37 15.82
CA ASN A 54 26.90 46.03 15.52
C ASN A 54 26.73 45.32 14.17
N ILE A 55 27.49 45.73 13.16
CA ILE A 55 27.48 45.09 11.83
C ILE A 55 28.06 43.67 11.92
N VAL A 56 29.13 43.47 12.70
CA VAL A 56 29.70 42.14 12.91
C VAL A 56 28.72 41.22 13.65
N GLU A 57 28.02 41.73 14.66
CA GLU A 57 26.96 40.96 15.33
C GLU A 57 25.81 40.59 14.38
N ALA A 58 25.34 41.55 13.57
CA ALA A 58 24.30 41.29 12.58
C ALA A 58 24.76 40.29 11.50
N LEU A 59 26.03 40.35 11.09
CA LEU A 59 26.62 39.43 10.11
C LEU A 59 26.72 38.01 10.67
N ASN A 60 27.08 37.85 11.95
CA ASN A 60 27.08 36.56 12.63
C ASN A 60 25.66 35.96 12.75
N ARG A 61 24.63 36.80 12.91
CA ARG A 61 23.22 36.35 12.98
C ARG A 61 22.60 36.13 11.60
N THR A 62 23.29 36.51 10.53
CA THR A 62 22.76 36.37 9.15
C THR A 62 22.63 34.90 8.76
N GLU A 63 23.54 34.03 9.20
CA GLU A 63 23.48 32.58 8.95
C GLU A 63 22.28 31.93 9.67
N GLU A 64 22.00 32.33 10.92
CA GLU A 64 20.80 31.91 11.65
C GLU A 64 19.53 32.43 10.96
N LEU A 65 19.52 33.70 10.54
CA LEU A 65 18.39 34.31 9.83
C LEU A 65 18.12 33.64 8.48
N GLU A 66 19.16 33.26 7.74
CA GLU A 66 19.05 32.49 6.50
C GLU A 66 18.42 31.12 6.75
N THR A 67 18.82 30.46 7.84
CA THR A 67 18.22 29.20 8.28
C THR A 67 16.73 29.37 8.63
N TYR A 68 16.34 30.43 9.32
CA TYR A 68 14.93 30.74 9.62
C TYR A 68 14.12 31.25 8.41
N LEU A 69 14.79 31.70 7.35
CA LEU A 69 14.15 32.14 6.10
C LEU A 69 13.93 30.99 5.10
N ASP A 70 14.49 29.80 5.33
CA ASP A 70 14.24 28.64 4.49
C ASP A 70 12.76 28.21 4.62
N PRO A 71 11.98 28.17 3.52
CA PRO A 71 10.61 27.67 3.53
C PRO A 71 10.46 26.22 3.99
N ASN A 72 11.55 25.44 3.97
CA ASN A 72 11.62 24.07 4.48
C ASN A 72 12.16 23.99 5.91
N PHE A 73 12.44 25.13 6.57
CA PHE A 73 12.84 25.14 7.96
C PHE A 73 11.66 24.67 8.83
N LEU A 74 11.73 23.41 9.25
CA LEU A 74 10.86 22.86 10.28
C LEU A 74 11.53 23.08 11.63
N ASP A 75 10.94 23.95 12.45
CA ASP A 75 11.30 24.00 13.87
C ASP A 75 10.90 22.65 14.48
N ASP A 76 11.89 21.80 14.77
CA ASP A 76 11.73 20.42 15.24
C ASP A 76 11.13 20.34 16.66
N LYS A 77 10.69 21.48 17.20
CA LYS A 77 9.79 21.59 18.34
C LYS A 77 8.38 21.16 17.92
N GLN A 78 8.23 19.89 17.55
CA GLN A 78 6.92 19.28 17.52
C GLN A 78 6.31 19.42 18.92
N ASP A 79 5.19 20.13 19.00
CA ASP A 79 4.44 20.27 20.24
C ASP A 79 4.07 18.88 20.74
N VAL A 80 4.62 18.48 21.89
CA VAL A 80 4.40 17.16 22.50
C VAL A 80 2.91 16.89 22.67
N LYS A 81 2.09 17.94 22.88
CA LYS A 81 0.63 17.81 22.93
C LYS A 81 0.02 17.50 21.58
N ALA A 82 0.51 18.12 20.50
CA ALA A 82 0.06 17.81 19.15
C ALA A 82 0.40 16.36 18.77
N GLN A 83 1.57 15.87 19.19
CA GLN A 83 1.98 14.48 18.98
C GLN A 83 1.11 13.50 19.79
N GLU A 84 0.79 13.82 21.05
CA GLU A 84 -0.10 13.00 21.88
C GLU A 84 -1.52 12.92 21.28
N VAL A 85 -2.06 14.04 20.80
CA VAL A 85 -3.35 14.07 20.12
C VAL A 85 -3.30 13.24 18.84
N TYR A 86 -2.24 13.39 18.02
CA TYR A 86 -2.05 12.62 16.80
C TYR A 86 -1.99 11.11 17.06
N ILE A 87 -1.19 10.69 18.04
CA ILE A 87 -1.09 9.28 18.44
C ILE A 87 -2.45 8.76 18.91
N ASN A 88 -3.19 9.51 19.72
CA ASN A 88 -4.52 9.09 20.17
C ASN A 88 -5.53 8.99 19.01
N THR A 89 -5.43 9.86 18.00
CA THR A 89 -6.29 9.76 16.81
C THR A 89 -5.97 8.55 15.95
N ILE A 90 -4.70 8.14 15.87
CA ILE A 90 -4.26 7.02 15.03
C ILE A 90 -4.23 5.69 15.79
N ALA A 91 -4.30 5.69 17.11
CA ALA A 91 -4.23 4.48 17.94
C ALA A 91 -5.27 3.42 17.54
N THR A 92 -6.48 3.84 17.18
CA THR A 92 -7.55 2.93 16.73
C THR A 92 -7.27 2.34 15.35
N GLU A 93 -6.77 3.14 14.41
CA GLU A 93 -6.33 2.68 13.10
C GLU A 93 -5.13 1.74 13.20
N LEU A 94 -4.18 2.06 14.08
CA LEU A 94 -3.00 1.24 14.34
C LEU A 94 -3.37 -0.11 14.96
N ALA A 95 -4.32 -0.12 15.89
CA ALA A 95 -4.85 -1.36 16.46
C ALA A 95 -5.56 -2.21 15.40
N GLY A 96 -6.35 -1.60 14.51
CA GLY A 96 -6.98 -2.30 13.39
C GLY A 96 -5.95 -2.88 12.40
N ASN A 97 -4.90 -2.11 12.10
CA ASN A 97 -3.79 -2.57 11.25
C ASN A 97 -3.03 -3.73 11.89
N PHE A 98 -2.84 -3.70 13.21
CA PHE A 98 -2.18 -4.79 13.94
C PHE A 98 -3.01 -6.08 13.91
N GLU A 99 -4.32 -6.00 14.14
CA GLU A 99 -5.22 -7.16 14.04
C GLU A 99 -5.23 -7.74 12.62
N MET A 100 -5.22 -6.88 11.60
CA MET A 100 -5.14 -7.30 10.21
C MET A 100 -3.80 -7.98 9.89
N LEU A 101 -2.69 -7.45 10.42
CA LEU A 101 -1.37 -8.04 10.27
C LEU A 101 -1.27 -9.41 10.98
N GLU A 102 -1.89 -9.56 12.15
CA GLU A 102 -1.98 -10.83 12.87
C GLU A 102 -2.78 -11.88 12.09
N LYS A 103 -3.89 -11.46 11.45
CA LYS A 103 -4.66 -12.32 10.52
C LYS A 103 -3.84 -12.71 9.29
N ILE A 104 -3.05 -11.80 8.73
CA ILE A 104 -2.17 -12.14 7.60
C ILE A 104 -1.11 -13.15 8.03
N LYS A 105 -0.50 -12.97 9.20
CA LYS A 105 0.49 -13.90 9.75
C LYS A 105 -0.11 -15.28 10.03
N SER A 106 -1.35 -15.37 10.48
CA SER A 106 -2.02 -16.66 10.68
C SER A 106 -2.39 -17.36 9.37
N LEU A 107 -2.53 -16.60 8.27
CA LEU A 107 -2.79 -17.10 6.92
C LEU A 107 -1.51 -17.35 6.10
N GLU A 108 -0.35 -16.91 6.56
CA GLU A 108 0.95 -17.19 5.92
C GLU A 108 1.19 -18.70 5.66
N PRO A 109 0.89 -19.62 6.61
CA PRO A 109 1.10 -21.05 6.40
C PRO A 109 0.13 -21.67 5.38
N THR A 110 -1.02 -21.05 5.11
CA THR A 110 -1.99 -21.57 4.14
C THR A 110 -1.63 -21.15 2.71
N LEU A 111 -0.95 -20.02 2.54
CA LEU A 111 -0.49 -19.55 1.22
C LEU A 111 0.67 -20.39 0.67
N GLY A 112 1.52 -20.92 1.57
CA GLY A 112 2.61 -21.84 1.22
C GLY A 112 2.23 -23.32 1.28
N ALA A 113 0.96 -23.66 1.50
CA ALA A 113 0.56 -25.04 1.64
C ALA A 113 0.61 -25.76 0.28
N GLU A 114 1.40 -26.84 0.21
CA GLU A 114 1.59 -27.68 -0.99
C GLU A 114 0.26 -28.20 -1.58
N TYR A 115 -0.82 -28.23 -0.80
CA TYR A 115 -2.17 -28.57 -1.28
C TYR A 115 -2.65 -27.71 -2.45
N PHE A 116 -2.21 -26.45 -2.56
CA PHE A 116 -2.54 -25.60 -3.73
C PHE A 116 -1.67 -25.91 -4.95
N SER A 117 -0.46 -26.44 -4.74
CA SER A 117 0.43 -26.89 -5.82
C SER A 117 -0.08 -28.16 -6.50
N ASP A 118 -0.75 -29.04 -5.75
CA ASP A 118 -1.24 -30.33 -6.25
C ASP A 118 -2.64 -30.26 -6.90
N ILE A 119 -3.28 -29.08 -6.94
CA ILE A 119 -4.60 -28.87 -7.56
C ILE A 119 -4.64 -29.26 -9.05
N PRO A 120 -3.64 -28.94 -9.88
CA PRO A 120 -3.65 -29.35 -11.29
C PRO A 120 -3.65 -30.88 -11.46
N ASP A 121 -2.89 -31.61 -10.64
CA ASP A 121 -2.84 -33.08 -10.68
C ASP A 121 -4.16 -33.70 -10.19
N ALA A 122 -4.77 -33.13 -9.15
CA ALA A 122 -6.10 -33.55 -8.70
C ALA A 122 -7.19 -33.30 -9.77
N THR A 123 -7.05 -32.22 -10.55
CA THR A 123 -8.00 -31.88 -11.63
C THR A 123 -7.92 -32.88 -12.79
N ASP A 124 -6.71 -33.27 -13.19
CA ASP A 124 -6.53 -34.27 -14.25
C ASP A 124 -7.03 -35.65 -13.80
N LYS A 125 -6.74 -36.05 -12.56
CA LYS A 125 -7.31 -37.28 -11.97
C LYS A 125 -8.83 -37.23 -11.93
N LEU A 126 -9.42 -36.11 -11.54
CA LEU A 126 -10.88 -35.95 -11.52
C LEU A 126 -11.49 -36.03 -12.92
N LYS A 127 -10.83 -35.44 -13.92
CA LYS A 127 -11.24 -35.54 -15.33
C LYS A 127 -11.20 -36.98 -15.84
N THR A 128 -10.13 -37.72 -15.54
CA THR A 128 -10.05 -39.14 -15.90
C THR A 128 -11.14 -39.97 -15.22
N LEU A 129 -11.41 -39.71 -13.93
CA LEU A 129 -12.47 -40.39 -13.18
C LEU A 129 -13.86 -40.05 -13.74
N SER A 130 -14.10 -38.78 -14.10
CA SER A 130 -15.36 -38.34 -14.71
C SER A 130 -15.61 -39.04 -16.05
N ASN A 131 -14.57 -39.16 -16.88
CA ASN A 131 -14.67 -39.86 -18.17
C ASN A 131 -14.93 -41.36 -17.95
N ALA A 132 -14.20 -42.01 -17.05
CA ALA A 132 -14.41 -43.42 -16.72
C ALA A 132 -15.82 -43.68 -16.14
N THR A 133 -16.32 -42.77 -15.30
CA THR A 133 -17.68 -42.86 -14.76
C THR A 133 -18.73 -42.72 -15.85
N SER A 134 -18.52 -41.83 -16.82
CA SER A 134 -19.42 -41.69 -17.97
C SER A 134 -19.45 -42.96 -18.81
N GLU A 135 -18.29 -43.53 -19.12
CA GLU A 135 -18.19 -44.77 -19.88
C GLU A 135 -18.86 -45.94 -19.15
N GLN A 136 -18.64 -46.05 -17.84
CA GLN A 136 -19.28 -47.07 -17.01
C GLN A 136 -20.81 -46.91 -17.01
N LYS A 137 -21.32 -45.67 -16.98
CA LYS A 137 -22.75 -45.40 -17.06
C LYS A 137 -23.32 -45.88 -18.40
N ASP A 138 -22.67 -45.53 -19.51
CA ASP A 138 -23.12 -45.94 -20.85
C ASP A 138 -23.14 -47.48 -20.99
N GLN A 139 -22.10 -48.15 -20.48
CA GLN A 139 -22.05 -49.62 -20.44
C GLN A 139 -23.17 -50.21 -19.57
N SER A 140 -23.45 -49.62 -18.42
CA SER A 140 -24.53 -50.05 -17.54
C SER A 140 -25.90 -49.92 -18.20
N GLU A 141 -26.16 -48.81 -18.90
CA GLU A 141 -27.41 -48.60 -19.65
C GLU A 141 -27.56 -49.63 -20.78
N MET A 142 -26.49 -49.94 -21.51
CA MET A 142 -26.51 -50.99 -22.54
C MET A 142 -26.81 -52.38 -21.96
N ILE A 143 -26.19 -52.72 -20.83
CA ILE A 143 -26.43 -53.99 -20.14
C ILE A 143 -27.88 -54.06 -19.66
N GLU A 144 -28.40 -52.99 -19.06
CA GLU A 144 -29.80 -52.92 -18.60
C GLU A 144 -30.78 -53.14 -19.76
N GLN A 145 -30.58 -52.46 -20.89
CA GLN A 145 -31.39 -52.67 -22.09
C GLN A 145 -31.33 -54.12 -22.60
N SER A 146 -30.14 -54.73 -22.57
CA SER A 146 -29.97 -56.13 -22.98
C SER A 146 -30.72 -57.10 -22.05
N ILE A 147 -30.73 -56.83 -20.75
CA ILE A 147 -31.45 -57.63 -19.74
C ILE A 147 -32.95 -57.48 -19.95
N ILE A 148 -33.44 -56.26 -20.17
CA ILE A 148 -34.86 -56.01 -20.45
C ILE A 148 -35.29 -56.82 -21.68
N LEU A 149 -34.51 -56.79 -22.76
CA LEU A 149 -34.81 -57.54 -23.98
C LEU A 149 -34.79 -59.06 -23.73
N ALA A 150 -33.83 -59.56 -22.95
CA ALA A 150 -33.75 -60.96 -22.59
C ALA A 150 -34.98 -61.42 -21.77
N ILE A 151 -35.42 -60.60 -20.81
CA ILE A 151 -36.62 -60.85 -20.00
C ILE A 151 -37.88 -60.85 -20.88
N GLN A 152 -38.00 -59.91 -21.81
CA GLN A 152 -39.13 -59.87 -22.75
C GLN A 152 -39.19 -61.13 -23.61
N ARG A 153 -38.06 -61.53 -24.23
CA ARG A 153 -37.97 -62.77 -25.01
C ARG A 153 -38.28 -64.01 -24.18
N TYR A 154 -37.79 -64.06 -22.94
CA TYR A 154 -38.11 -65.16 -22.03
C TYR A 154 -39.61 -65.22 -21.73
N GLY A 155 -40.25 -64.08 -21.49
CA GLY A 155 -41.70 -63.97 -21.28
C GLY A 155 -42.51 -64.43 -22.49
N GLU A 156 -42.09 -64.08 -23.71
CA GLU A 156 -42.69 -64.54 -24.96
C GLU A 156 -42.59 -66.07 -25.10
N ILE A 157 -41.38 -66.63 -24.93
CA ILE A 157 -41.14 -68.08 -24.99
C ILE A 157 -42.00 -68.81 -23.95
N GLN A 158 -42.08 -68.28 -22.73
CA GLN A 158 -42.91 -68.88 -21.67
C GLN A 158 -44.40 -68.88 -22.03
N ARG A 159 -44.90 -67.79 -22.62
CA ARG A 159 -46.29 -67.69 -23.08
C ARG A 159 -46.58 -68.68 -24.19
N ASP A 160 -45.70 -68.77 -25.18
CA ASP A 160 -45.85 -69.67 -26.32
C ASP A 160 -45.75 -71.14 -25.90
N LEU A 161 -44.86 -71.47 -24.96
CA LEU A 161 -44.80 -72.80 -24.33
C LEU A 161 -46.10 -73.12 -23.58
N LYS A 162 -46.62 -72.19 -22.80
CA LYS A 162 -47.89 -72.38 -22.08
C LYS A 162 -49.06 -72.60 -23.05
N GLU A 163 -49.11 -71.86 -24.15
CA GLU A 163 -50.12 -72.04 -25.18
C GLU A 163 -49.98 -73.39 -25.89
N SER A 164 -48.75 -73.79 -26.24
CA SER A 164 -48.47 -75.09 -26.86
C SER A 164 -48.85 -76.25 -25.93
N LEU A 165 -48.52 -76.17 -24.64
CA LEU A 165 -48.92 -77.17 -23.65
C LEU A 165 -50.43 -77.22 -23.47
N LYS A 166 -51.11 -76.06 -23.45
CA LYS A 166 -52.58 -76.01 -23.41
C LYS A 166 -53.20 -76.71 -24.61
N LYS A 167 -52.75 -76.41 -25.84
CA LYS A 167 -53.21 -77.07 -27.08
C LYS A 167 -52.94 -78.57 -27.06
N MET A 168 -51.80 -78.99 -26.51
CA MET A 168 -51.47 -80.40 -26.35
C MET A 168 -52.42 -81.09 -25.36
N ASN A 169 -52.75 -80.43 -24.25
CA ASN A 169 -53.68 -80.96 -23.26
C ASN A 169 -55.11 -81.06 -23.83
N GLU A 170 -55.58 -80.03 -24.53
CA GLU A 170 -56.88 -80.07 -25.23
C GLU A 170 -56.95 -81.23 -26.24
N ARG A 171 -55.89 -81.46 -27.02
CA ARG A 171 -55.80 -82.62 -27.93
C ARG A 171 -55.83 -83.95 -27.18
N MET A 172 -55.20 -84.04 -26.01
CA MET A 172 -55.23 -85.24 -25.17
C MET A 172 -56.64 -85.50 -24.64
N ASP A 173 -57.30 -84.46 -24.12
CA ASP A 173 -58.68 -84.53 -23.63
C ASP A 173 -59.65 -84.98 -24.75
N GLU A 174 -59.49 -84.46 -25.98
CA GLU A 174 -60.28 -84.90 -27.13
C GLU A 174 -60.07 -86.39 -27.47
N LEU A 175 -58.82 -86.87 -27.41
CA LEU A 175 -58.50 -88.28 -27.66
C LEU A 175 -59.08 -89.18 -26.56
N GLU A 176 -58.99 -88.77 -25.30
CA GLU A 176 -59.59 -89.48 -24.17
C GLU A 176 -61.11 -89.53 -24.26
N GLN A 177 -61.76 -88.43 -24.64
CA GLN A 177 -63.21 -88.39 -24.89
C GLN A 177 -63.63 -89.32 -26.04
N ARG A 178 -62.84 -89.40 -27.11
CA ARG A 178 -63.11 -90.34 -28.22
C ARG A 178 -62.95 -91.79 -27.77
N LEU A 179 -61.92 -92.10 -26.97
CA LEU A 179 -61.68 -93.44 -26.42
C LEU A 179 -62.78 -93.88 -25.45
N THR A 180 -63.23 -92.99 -24.57
CA THR A 180 -64.31 -93.27 -23.61
C THR A 180 -65.67 -93.41 -24.29
N LYS A 181 -65.98 -92.61 -25.32
CA LYS A 181 -67.17 -92.82 -26.17
C LYS A 181 -67.14 -94.17 -26.87
N LYS A 182 -66.00 -94.54 -27.47
CA LYS A 182 -65.84 -95.84 -28.13
C LYS A 182 -65.95 -97.02 -27.16
N LYS A 183 -65.58 -96.87 -25.89
CA LYS A 183 -65.84 -97.89 -24.85
C LYS A 183 -67.33 -97.98 -24.50
N LYS A 184 -68.05 -96.85 -24.40
CA LYS A 184 -69.50 -96.85 -24.13
C LYS A 184 -70.32 -97.45 -25.29
N ASP A 185 -69.90 -97.28 -26.54
CA ASP A 185 -70.56 -97.88 -27.70
C ASP A 185 -70.32 -99.40 -27.82
N VAL A 186 -69.39 -99.96 -27.05
CA VAL A 186 -69.07 -101.41 -27.03
C VAL A 186 -69.77 -102.14 -25.86
N ASP A 187 -70.26 -101.40 -24.86
CA ASP A 187 -70.98 -101.92 -23.68
C ASP A 187 -72.52 -101.77 -23.77
N VAL A 188 -73.09 -101.51 -24.97
CA VAL A 188 -74.54 -101.51 -25.26
C VAL A 188 -74.93 -102.68 -26.15
#